data_AF-S7J3J9-F1
#
_entry.id   AF-S7J3J9-F1
#
_cell.length_a   1.000
_cell.length_b   1.000
_cell.length_c   1.000
_cell.angle_alpha   90.00
_cell.angle_beta   90.00
_cell.angle_gamma   90.00
#
_symmetry.space_group_name_H-M   'P 1'
#
loop_
_entity.id
_entity.type
_entity.pdbx_description
1 polymer ?
#
loop_
_entity_poly.entity_id
_entity_poly.type
_entity_poly.pdbx_seq_one_letter_code
_entity_poly.pdbx_strand_id
1 'polypeptide(L)'
;MKDDERNQVKSLMWHFLEMGGQEANIPALKDAVMKLCQAVRQNTAGQRGKNGDVNWDELWIYQMTVICEATALVLSGKLDELEEGDTHDR
;
A
#
# COMPACT_ATOMS: atom_id res chain seq x y z
N MET A 1 8.43 24.10 -8.23
CA MET A 1 6.98 23.84 -8.14
C MET A 1 6.69 22.37 -7.86
N LYS A 2 7.01 21.41 -8.75
CA LYS A 2 6.73 19.97 -8.53
C LYS A 2 7.36 19.37 -7.27
N ASP A 3 8.54 19.84 -6.86
CA ASP A 3 9.19 19.36 -5.62
C ASP A 3 8.49 19.84 -4.35
N ASP A 4 7.89 21.02 -4.40
CA ASP A 4 7.18 21.64 -3.28
C ASP A 4 5.86 20.91 -3.00
N GLU A 5 5.13 20.58 -4.08
CA GLU A 5 3.89 19.79 -4.03
C GLU A 5 4.15 18.35 -3.52
N ARG A 6 5.23 17.70 -3.97
CA ARG A 6 5.62 16.37 -3.46
C ARG A 6 5.98 16.38 -1.98
N ASN A 7 6.62 17.44 -1.50
CA ASN A 7 6.94 17.60 -0.09
C ASN A 7 5.68 17.84 0.76
N GLN A 8 4.70 18.58 0.24
CA GLN A 8 3.41 18.77 0.90
C GLN A 8 2.64 17.46 1.05
N VAL A 9 2.57 16.62 0.00
CA VAL A 9 1.88 15.32 0.07
C VAL A 9 2.53 14.40 1.12
N LYS A 10 3.86 14.35 1.17
CA LYS A 10 4.59 13.59 2.19
C LYS A 10 4.31 14.10 3.60
N SER A 11 4.31 15.42 3.79
CA SER A 11 4.03 16.06 5.08
C SER A 11 2.60 15.80 5.54
N LEU A 12 1.62 15.88 4.63
CA LEU A 12 0.22 15.62 4.92
C LEU A 12 0.01 14.14 5.32
N MET A 13 0.64 13.22 4.58
CA MET A 13 0.60 11.80 4.92
C MET A 13 1.23 11.54 6.28
N TRP A 14 2.38 12.15 6.57
CA TRP A 14 3.04 12.03 7.86
C TRP A 14 2.16 12.52 9.02
N HIS A 15 1.56 13.71 8.89
CA HIS A 15 0.63 14.21 9.92
C HIS A 15 -0.61 13.33 10.07
N PHE A 16 -1.12 12.75 8.98
CA PHE A 16 -2.22 11.78 9.07
C PHE A 16 -1.85 10.53 9.87
N LEU A 17 -0.59 10.10 9.78
CA LEU A 17 -0.05 8.97 10.54
C LEU A 17 0.22 9.35 12.00
N GLU A 18 0.69 10.57 12.27
CA GLU A 18 0.93 11.07 13.64
C GLU A 18 -0.36 11.29 14.46
N MET A 19 -1.49 11.56 13.80
CA MET A 19 -2.78 11.78 14.49
C MET A 19 -3.30 10.54 15.25
N GLY A 20 -2.77 9.35 14.94
CA GLY A 20 -3.23 8.10 15.54
C GLY A 20 -4.66 7.73 15.16
N GLY A 21 -5.18 6.64 15.74
CA GLY A 21 -6.55 6.18 15.50
C GLY A 21 -6.77 5.57 14.11
N GLN A 22 -5.71 5.19 13.41
CA GLN A 22 -5.84 4.45 12.15
C GLN A 22 -6.32 3.03 12.44
N GLU A 23 -7.25 2.56 11.61
CA GLU A 23 -7.71 1.17 11.64
C GLU A 23 -7.02 0.39 10.51
N ALA A 24 -6.53 -0.80 10.83
CA ALA A 24 -5.91 -1.66 9.83
C ALA A 24 -6.92 -2.13 8.77
N ASN A 25 -6.69 -1.80 7.51
CA ASN A 25 -7.44 -2.36 6.39
C ASN A 25 -6.63 -3.43 5.65
N ILE A 26 -6.56 -4.62 6.27
CA ILE A 26 -5.83 -5.77 5.73
C ILE A 26 -6.30 -6.17 4.30
N PRO A 27 -7.61 -6.16 3.98
CA PRO A 27 -8.07 -6.42 2.61
C PRO A 27 -7.50 -5.43 1.58
N ALA A 28 -7.52 -4.13 1.88
CA ALA A 28 -6.98 -3.11 0.98
C ALA A 28 -5.45 -3.25 0.80
N LEU A 29 -4.73 -3.55 1.89
CA LEU A 29 -3.30 -3.85 1.84
C LEU A 29 -3.00 -5.04 0.92
N LYS A 30 -3.75 -6.14 1.06
CA LYS A 30 -3.59 -7.33 0.22
C LYS A 30 -3.88 -7.04 -1.26
N ASP A 31 -4.96 -6.33 -1.56
CA ASP A 31 -5.30 -5.99 -2.94
C ASP A 31 -4.21 -5.13 -3.59
N ALA A 32 -3.75 -4.08 -2.90
CA ALA A 32 -2.69 -3.20 -3.39
C ALA A 32 -1.37 -3.94 -3.63
N VAL A 33 -0.96 -4.83 -2.71
CA VAL A 33 0.22 -5.69 -2.89
C VAL A 33 0.05 -6.61 -4.09
N MET A 34 -1.12 -7.22 -4.27
CA MET A 34 -1.38 -8.10 -5.41
C MET A 34 -1.39 -7.34 -6.74
N LYS A 35 -1.89 -6.10 -6.78
CA LYS A 35 -1.80 -5.21 -7.94
C LYS A 35 -0.36 -4.86 -8.29
N LEU A 36 0.47 -4.52 -7.30
CA LEU A 36 1.91 -4.30 -7.53
C LEU A 36 2.61 -5.55 -8.05
N CYS A 37 2.33 -6.70 -7.45
CA CYS A 37 2.83 -7.99 -7.89
C CYS A 37 2.44 -8.32 -9.34
N GLN A 38 1.19 -8.01 -9.72
CA GLN A 38 0.72 -8.16 -11.09
C GLN A 38 1.46 -7.21 -12.03
N ALA A 39 1.63 -5.94 -11.63
CA ALA A 39 2.30 -4.93 -12.43
C ALA A 39 3.79 -5.26 -12.72
N VAL A 40 4.49 -5.90 -11.79
CA VAL A 40 5.89 -6.31 -12.02
C VAL A 40 6.02 -7.62 -12.81
N ARG A 41 4.98 -8.47 -12.81
CA ARG A 41 4.95 -9.74 -13.55
C ARG A 41 4.36 -9.62 -14.96
N GLN A 42 3.61 -8.56 -15.26
CA GLN A 42 2.99 -8.40 -16.57
C GLN A 42 4.07 -8.25 -17.66
N ASN A 43 4.08 -9.18 -18.61
CA ASN A 43 5.03 -9.17 -19.70
C ASN A 43 4.54 -8.23 -20.81
N THR A 44 5.12 -7.03 -20.89
CA THR A 44 4.77 -6.00 -21.86
C THR A 44 5.49 -6.15 -23.20
N ALA A 45 5.99 -7.34 -23.53
CA ALA A 45 6.64 -7.66 -24.81
C ALA A 45 5.70 -7.46 -26.01
N GLY A 46 5.52 -6.20 -26.43
CA GLY A 46 4.81 -5.78 -27.64
C GLY A 46 3.28 -5.83 -27.60
N GLN A 47 2.65 -6.30 -26.52
CA GLN A 47 1.19 -6.46 -26.39
C GLN A 47 0.63 -5.62 -25.24
N ARG A 48 0.95 -4.32 -25.20
CA ARG A 48 0.33 -3.38 -24.24
C ARG A 48 -1.19 -3.36 -24.49
N GLY A 49 -1.98 -3.68 -23.46
CA GLY A 49 -3.44 -3.53 -23.49
C GLY A 49 -4.23 -4.83 -23.55
N LYS A 50 -3.71 -5.96 -23.05
CA LYS A 50 -4.58 -7.11 -22.79
C LYS A 50 -5.44 -6.82 -21.55
N ASN A 51 -6.73 -7.12 -21.64
CA ASN A 51 -7.71 -6.92 -20.58
C ASN A 51 -7.20 -7.49 -19.25
N GLY A 52 -6.92 -6.63 -18.28
CA GLY A 52 -6.44 -7.00 -16.95
C GLY A 52 -5.05 -6.51 -16.59
N ASP A 53 -4.26 -6.00 -17.53
CA ASP A 53 -2.96 -5.37 -17.24
C ASP A 53 -3.12 -4.15 -16.33
N VAL A 54 -2.16 -3.96 -15.42
CA VAL A 54 -2.14 -2.80 -14.52
C VAL A 54 -1.63 -1.60 -15.29
N ASN A 55 -2.41 -0.51 -15.26
CA ASN A 55 -2.01 0.77 -15.83
C ASN A 55 -0.76 1.29 -15.10
N TRP A 56 0.33 1.45 -15.84
CA TRP A 56 1.60 1.96 -15.29
C TRP A 56 1.46 3.39 -14.74
N ASP A 57 0.53 4.19 -15.27
CA ASP A 57 0.26 5.55 -14.77
C ASP A 57 -0.48 5.54 -13.43
N GLU A 58 -1.06 4.41 -13.01
CA GLU A 58 -1.74 4.22 -11.72
C GLU A 58 -0.87 3.48 -10.70
N LEU A 59 0.33 3.04 -11.09
CA LEU A 59 1.22 2.26 -10.21
C LEU A 59 1.52 2.98 -8.89
N TRP A 60 1.68 4.31 -8.95
CA TRP A 60 1.95 5.14 -7.78
C TRP A 60 0.83 5.09 -6.74
N ILE A 61 -0.43 4.90 -7.16
CA ILE A 61 -1.56 4.77 -6.23
C ILE A 61 -1.39 3.52 -5.39
N TYR A 62 -1.11 2.37 -6.02
CA TYR A 62 -0.91 1.12 -5.29
C TYR A 62 0.31 1.17 -4.36
N GLN A 63 1.40 1.86 -4.77
CA GLN A 63 2.56 2.08 -3.90
C GLN A 63 2.20 2.89 -2.66
N MET A 64 1.47 4.00 -2.84
CA MET A 64 1.02 4.83 -1.73
C MET A 64 0.03 4.11 -0.83
N THR A 65 -0.91 3.34 -1.40
CA THR A 65 -1.83 2.50 -0.62
C THR A 65 -1.07 1.50 0.25
N VAL A 66 -0.06 0.80 -0.29
CA VAL A 66 0.75 -0.12 0.52
C VAL A 66 1.45 0.61 1.67
N ILE A 67 2.04 1.78 1.41
CA ILE A 67 2.72 2.56 2.47
C ILE A 67 1.73 2.97 3.56
N CYS A 68 0.58 3.52 3.19
CA CYS A 68 -0.43 3.97 4.15
C CYS A 68 -0.98 2.80 4.97
N GLU A 69 -1.43 1.72 4.31
CA GLU A 69 -2.08 0.60 4.97
C GLU A 69 -1.10 -0.24 5.81
N ALA A 70 0.14 -0.40 5.37
CA ALA A 70 1.17 -1.05 6.18
C ALA A 70 1.49 -0.22 7.44
N THR A 71 1.55 1.11 7.31
CA THR A 71 1.78 1.98 8.47
C THR A 71 0.58 1.93 9.42
N ALA A 72 -0.65 1.99 8.90
CA ALA A 72 -1.87 1.85 9.70
C ALA A 72 -1.91 0.49 10.43
N LEU A 73 -1.54 -0.60 9.76
CA LEU A 73 -1.47 -1.94 10.34
C LEU A 73 -0.53 -2.02 11.56
N VAL A 74 0.62 -1.34 11.49
CA VAL A 74 1.57 -1.26 12.60
C VAL A 74 1.05 -0.34 13.70
N LEU A 75 0.62 0.89 13.34
CA LEU A 75 0.18 1.88 14.33
C LEU A 75 -1.10 1.48 15.07
N SER A 76 -1.95 0.66 14.46
CA SER A 76 -3.17 0.17 15.10
C SER A 76 -2.93 -0.98 16.10
N GLY A 77 -1.69 -1.50 16.21
CA GLY A 77 -1.37 -2.68 17.02
C GLY A 77 -1.94 -4.01 16.49
N LYS A 78 -2.61 -3.99 15.33
CA LYS A 78 -3.27 -5.19 14.79
C LYS A 78 -2.25 -6.22 14.29
N LEU A 79 -1.07 -5.76 13.87
CA LEU A 79 0.04 -6.65 13.53
C LEU A 79 0.50 -7.45 14.75
N ASP A 80 0.66 -6.80 15.90
CA ASP A 80 1.11 -7.44 17.14
C ASP A 80 0.13 -8.55 17.57
N GLU A 81 -1.19 -8.28 17.51
CA GLU A 81 -2.22 -9.28 17.79
C GLU A 81 -2.12 -10.52 16.87
N LEU A 82 -1.80 -10.31 15.58
CA LEU A 82 -1.65 -11.39 14.61
C LEU A 82 -0.38 -12.22 14.88
N GLU A 83 0.71 -11.57 15.26
CA GLU A 83 1.96 -12.24 15.62
C GLU A 83 1.81 -13.06 16.91
N GLU A 84 1.12 -12.51 17.92
CA GLU A 84 0.81 -13.23 19.16
C GLU A 84 -0.08 -14.46 18.91
N GLY A 85 -1.14 -14.32 18.10
CA GLY A 85 -2.00 -15.45 17.73
C GLY A 85 -1.26 -16.58 16.99
N ASP A 86 -0.35 -16.22 16.08
CA ASP A 86 0.47 -17.19 15.32
C ASP A 86 1.52 -17.90 16.21
N THR A 87 1.92 -17.30 17.33
CA THR A 87 2.80 -17.98 18.32
C THR A 87 2.06 -18.92 19.27
N HIS A 88 0.75 -18.76 19.46
CA HIS A 88 -0.05 -19.63 20.32
C HIS A 88 -0.59 -20.87 19.60
N ASP A 89 -0.74 -20.81 18.26
CA ASP A 89 -1.22 -21.91 17.42
C ASP A 89 -0.09 -22.81 16.84
N ARG A 90 1.18 -22.58 17.21
CA ARG A 90 2.36 -23.34 16.75
C ARG A 90 2.94 -24.30 17.79
#